data_AF-A0A7W0LDC7-F1
#
_entry.id   AF-A0A7W0LDC7-F1
#
_cell.length_a   1.000
_cell.length_b   1.000
_cell.length_c   1.000
_cell.angle_alpha   90.00
_cell.angle_beta   90.00
_cell.angle_gamma   90.00
#
_symmetry.space_group_name_H-M   'P 1'
#
loop_
_entity.id
_entity.type
_entity.pdbx_description
1 polymer ?
#
loop_
_entity_poly.entity_id
_entity_poly.type
_entity_poly.pdbx_seq_one_letter_code
_entity_poly.pdbx_strand_id
1 'polypeptide(L)'
;MAEERNSRFRLPWNPGQQVVKRESAPVPFEWRAMMRSRLLVCAAVFAAWTVGIEARLVYLQVIAHGRMTALANRQQLKTVTPPAKRGEILDRNGRVLAYSVDAETVVADPTEVENLEETAQRICSALDECDAVKLKYLADRLRRDKQFVNLERQVSPDAARRIRALALPGVALYKESRRYYPKRELAAHVLGYVGLDNRGLAGLESAYDTRIRGHEGRILLQTDARQNALAVREERPATAGDSLELTIDQYLQHIAERELRAGVDEHHAAGGTVVIMQPQTGEILALANYPTFNPNAYKVAHEITRKNRAIQDIYEPGSTFKLVTASAALEEGVLQPTDLIDCAPGYITFPGRKPIRDVHAYGALSFEDVIVKSSNVGAIKAGLKIGPERLGRYINRFGFGHRLSPDFAGESPGIVWNPAKLDASALASISMGYQVSVTPLQMAAAVSSVANGGTLYEPRVVRAFIRNGRRELVPVKSLRRTVSPETAATMTGIMEAVVDRGTATAAKI
;
A
#
# COMPACT_ATOMS: atom_id res chain seq x y z
N MET A 1 -63.18 90.38 67.94
CA MET A 1 -63.54 91.15 69.16
C MET A 1 -62.49 90.86 70.21
N ALA A 2 -61.86 91.93 70.72
CA ALA A 2 -61.09 92.07 71.96
C ALA A 2 -59.85 91.16 72.14
N GLU A 3 -58.61 91.68 72.21
CA GLU A 3 -58.02 92.47 73.33
C GLU A 3 -58.22 91.77 74.68
N GLU A 4 -57.27 91.60 75.58
CA GLU A 4 -55.98 92.23 75.84
C GLU A 4 -55.34 91.50 77.04
N ARG A 5 -54.02 91.72 77.25
CA ARG A 5 -53.31 91.76 78.55
C ARG A 5 -53.10 90.44 79.32
N ASN A 6 -52.06 90.23 80.12
CA ASN A 6 -50.82 90.92 80.49
C ASN A 6 -50.30 90.11 81.69
N SER A 7 -49.06 89.65 81.72
CA SER A 7 -48.28 89.68 82.97
C SER A 7 -46.82 89.33 82.74
N ARG A 8 -46.01 90.35 83.00
CA ARG A 8 -44.56 90.38 83.11
C ARG A 8 -44.05 89.35 84.14
N PHE A 9 -42.93 88.70 83.84
CA PHE A 9 -42.01 88.20 84.84
C PHE A 9 -40.58 88.66 84.48
N ARG A 10 -39.99 89.48 85.35
CA ARG A 10 -38.58 89.91 85.33
C ARG A 10 -37.95 89.44 86.64
N LEU A 11 -36.82 88.74 86.56
CA LEU A 11 -35.84 88.51 87.64
C LEU A 11 -34.46 88.28 86.99
N PRO A 12 -33.33 88.42 87.71
CA PRO A 12 -32.68 89.70 87.99
C PRO A 12 -31.27 89.76 87.36
N TRP A 13 -30.85 90.98 87.05
CA TRP A 13 -29.48 91.28 86.62
C TRP A 13 -28.58 91.42 87.86
N ASN A 14 -27.47 90.69 87.89
CA ASN A 14 -26.48 90.74 88.97
C ASN A 14 -25.21 91.48 88.47
N PRO A 15 -24.75 92.58 89.09
CA PRO A 15 -23.58 93.32 88.65
C PRO A 15 -22.31 92.73 89.28
N GLY A 16 -21.61 91.90 88.51
CA GLY A 16 -20.29 91.39 88.84
C GLY A 16 -19.44 91.31 87.58
N GLN A 17 -18.93 92.44 87.11
CA GLN A 17 -17.97 92.48 86.00
C GLN A 17 -16.64 91.87 86.44
N GLN A 18 -16.22 90.81 85.75
CA GLN A 18 -14.80 90.58 85.46
C GLN A 18 -14.61 90.51 83.95
N VAL A 19 -13.85 91.48 83.43
CA VAL A 19 -13.35 91.51 82.06
C VAL A 19 -12.30 90.41 81.95
N VAL A 20 -12.65 89.29 81.31
CA VAL A 20 -11.67 88.27 80.91
C VAL A 20 -11.43 88.41 79.42
N LYS A 21 -10.15 88.59 79.06
CA LYS A 21 -9.63 88.66 77.69
C LYS A 21 -10.24 87.56 76.81
N ARG A 22 -10.63 87.92 75.59
CA ARG A 22 -10.85 86.97 74.49
C ARG A 22 -9.59 86.13 74.32
N GLU A 23 -9.61 84.88 74.78
CA GLU A 23 -8.70 83.87 74.27
C GLU A 23 -9.14 83.52 72.84
N SER A 24 -8.14 83.46 71.97
CA SER A 24 -8.21 83.13 70.55
C SER A 24 -9.02 81.86 70.29
N ALA A 25 -9.86 81.91 69.25
CA ALA A 25 -10.59 80.76 68.74
C ALA A 25 -9.67 79.53 68.55
N PRO A 26 -10.12 78.31 68.90
CA PRO A 26 -9.37 77.11 68.60
C PRO A 26 -9.27 76.92 67.08
N VAL A 27 -8.06 76.59 66.62
CA VAL A 27 -7.70 76.24 65.24
C VAL A 27 -8.74 75.25 64.67
N PRO A 28 -9.27 75.42 63.45
CA PRO A 28 -10.28 74.51 62.91
C PRO A 28 -9.68 73.11 62.76
N PHE A 29 -10.20 72.17 63.54
CA PHE A 29 -9.87 70.74 63.50
C PHE A 29 -10.12 70.17 62.09
N GLU A 30 -9.05 69.72 61.41
CA GLU A 30 -8.98 69.40 59.97
C GLU A 30 -9.66 68.07 59.53
N TRP A 31 -10.84 67.71 60.07
CA TRP A 31 -11.50 66.45 59.72
C TRP A 31 -11.83 66.30 58.22
N ARG A 32 -12.13 67.42 57.53
CA ARG A 32 -12.39 67.46 56.08
C ARG A 32 -11.14 67.19 55.24
N ALA A 33 -9.97 67.65 55.67
CA ALA A 33 -8.71 67.38 54.98
C ALA A 33 -8.32 65.90 55.15
N MET A 34 -8.45 65.36 56.37
CA MET A 34 -8.17 63.96 56.65
C MET A 34 -9.12 63.00 55.91
N MET A 35 -10.42 63.30 55.83
CA MET A 35 -11.36 62.51 55.02
C MET A 35 -11.10 62.62 53.52
N ARG A 36 -10.75 63.81 53.00
CA ARG A 36 -10.39 63.97 51.58
C ARG A 36 -9.14 63.16 51.24
N SER A 37 -8.12 63.17 52.10
CA SER A 37 -6.93 62.34 51.93
C SER A 37 -7.25 60.84 51.99
N ARG A 38 -8.13 60.40 52.91
CA ARG A 38 -8.58 58.99 52.96
C ARG A 38 -9.39 58.57 51.73
N LEU A 39 -10.31 59.42 51.25
CA LEU A 39 -11.06 59.20 50.02
C LEU A 39 -10.15 59.16 48.79
N LEU A 40 -9.15 60.03 48.70
CA LEU A 40 -8.16 60.03 47.63
C LEU A 40 -7.30 58.77 47.66
N VAL A 41 -6.90 58.30 48.83
CA VAL A 41 -6.17 57.02 48.97
C VAL A 41 -7.05 55.85 48.55
N CYS A 42 -8.30 55.78 49.00
CA CYS A 42 -9.24 54.74 48.57
C CYS A 42 -9.50 54.79 47.05
N ALA A 43 -9.69 55.98 46.48
CA ALA A 43 -9.87 56.16 45.05
C ALA A 43 -8.61 55.78 44.25
N ALA A 44 -7.42 56.09 44.76
CA ALA A 44 -6.16 55.71 44.13
C ALA A 44 -5.93 54.20 44.18
N VAL A 45 -6.24 53.55 45.31
CA VAL A 45 -6.18 52.09 45.43
C VAL A 45 -7.19 51.43 44.48
N PHE A 46 -8.41 51.94 44.40
CA PHE A 46 -9.43 51.43 43.48
C PHE A 46 -9.01 51.63 42.01
N ALA A 47 -8.50 52.81 41.66
CA ALA A 47 -7.98 53.09 40.32
C ALA A 47 -6.81 52.18 39.95
N ALA A 48 -5.85 51.99 40.86
CA ALA A 48 -4.73 51.07 40.65
C ALA A 48 -5.20 49.61 40.48
N TRP A 49 -6.22 49.20 41.23
CA TRP A 49 -6.83 47.88 41.09
C TRP A 49 -7.53 47.70 39.73
N THR A 50 -8.33 48.68 39.31
CA THR A 50 -9.00 48.68 37.98
C THR A 50 -7.97 48.62 36.86
N VAL A 51 -6.93 49.45 36.91
CA VAL A 51 -5.82 49.43 35.93
C VAL A 51 -5.13 48.06 35.92
N GLY A 52 -4.93 47.44 37.09
CA GLY A 52 -4.37 46.10 37.20
C GLY A 52 -5.23 45.03 36.51
N ILE A 53 -6.55 45.09 36.66
CA ILE A 53 -7.50 44.18 35.98
C ILE A 53 -7.50 44.43 34.48
N GLU A 54 -7.57 45.69 34.04
CA GLU A 54 -7.55 46.03 32.62
C GLU A 54 -6.25 45.60 31.96
N ALA A 55 -5.11 45.86 32.58
CA ALA A 55 -3.81 45.39 32.11
C ALA A 55 -3.77 43.86 32.00
N ARG A 56 -4.35 43.15 32.97
CA ARG A 56 -4.46 41.69 32.91
C ARG A 56 -5.39 41.22 31.79
N LEU A 57 -6.50 41.92 31.55
CA LEU A 57 -7.43 41.62 30.48
C LEU A 57 -6.78 41.84 29.11
N VAL A 58 -6.09 42.96 28.90
CA VAL A 58 -5.31 43.25 27.68
C VAL A 58 -4.22 42.20 27.47
N TYR A 59 -3.53 41.79 28.54
CA TYR A 59 -2.56 40.70 28.46
C TYR A 59 -3.21 39.40 27.99
N LEU A 60 -4.36 39.00 28.54
CA LEU A 60 -5.03 37.75 28.16
C LEU A 60 -5.67 37.80 26.77
N GLN A 61 -6.33 38.91 26.43
CA GLN A 61 -7.11 39.05 25.19
C GLN A 61 -6.30 39.50 23.97
N VAL A 62 -5.18 40.19 24.15
CA VAL A 62 -4.35 40.72 23.06
C VAL A 62 -2.99 40.01 23.01
N ILE A 63 -2.22 40.05 24.10
CA ILE A 63 -0.85 39.51 24.12
C ILE A 63 -0.87 37.98 24.10
N ALA A 64 -1.70 37.35 24.93
CA ALA A 64 -1.83 35.91 25.04
C ALA A 64 -2.97 35.32 24.19
N HIS A 65 -3.60 36.14 23.33
CA HIS A 65 -4.74 35.74 22.50
C HIS A 65 -4.47 34.43 21.77
N GLY A 66 -3.39 34.38 20.99
CA GLY A 66 -3.05 33.20 20.18
C GLY A 66 -2.88 31.93 21.03
N ARG A 67 -2.29 32.07 22.23
CA ARG A 67 -2.13 30.94 23.16
C ARG A 67 -3.47 30.48 23.73
N MET A 68 -4.32 31.42 24.17
CA MET A 68 -5.63 31.11 24.75
C MET A 68 -6.59 30.51 23.71
N THR A 69 -6.59 31.05 22.50
CA THR A 69 -7.35 30.51 21.36
C THR A 69 -6.86 29.12 20.96
N ALA A 70 -5.54 28.86 20.97
CA ALA A 70 -5.00 27.52 20.70
C ALA A 70 -5.41 26.49 21.77
N LEU A 71 -5.40 26.88 23.05
CA LEU A 71 -5.86 26.02 24.15
C LEU A 71 -7.37 25.74 24.04
N ALA A 72 -8.18 26.77 23.78
CA ALA A 72 -9.62 26.63 23.57
C ALA A 72 -9.93 25.73 22.37
N ASN A 73 -9.24 25.93 21.24
CA ASN A 73 -9.39 25.09 20.05
C ASN A 73 -9.01 23.63 20.33
N ARG A 74 -7.97 23.35 21.12
CA ARG A 74 -7.63 21.97 21.50
C ARG A 74 -8.70 21.30 22.35
N GLN A 75 -9.41 22.08 23.17
CA GLN A 75 -10.46 21.57 24.04
C GLN A 75 -11.81 21.44 23.32
N GLN A 76 -12.09 22.33 22.37
CA GLN A 76 -13.40 22.42 21.71
C GLN A 76 -13.44 21.79 20.31
N LEU A 77 -12.31 21.64 19.61
CA LEU A 77 -12.27 21.07 18.26
C LEU A 77 -11.84 19.61 18.29
N LYS A 78 -12.76 18.72 17.94
CA LYS A 78 -12.49 17.30 17.68
C LYS A 78 -12.29 17.10 16.18
N THR A 79 -11.14 16.56 15.79
CA THR A 79 -10.88 16.19 14.39
C THR A 79 -11.44 14.80 14.11
N VAL A 80 -12.26 14.67 13.08
CA VAL A 80 -12.72 13.41 12.52
C VAL A 80 -12.14 13.26 11.13
N THR A 81 -11.66 12.05 10.82
CA THR A 81 -10.95 11.74 9.58
C THR A 81 -11.77 10.75 8.75
N PRO A 82 -12.70 11.22 7.89
CA PRO A 82 -13.47 10.33 7.03
C PRO A 82 -12.56 9.43 6.19
N PRO A 83 -12.82 8.12 6.13
CA PRO A 83 -12.00 7.18 5.39
C PRO A 83 -12.09 7.46 3.88
N ALA A 84 -10.95 7.34 3.20
CA ALA A 84 -10.93 7.36 1.74
C ALA A 84 -11.24 5.98 1.17
N LYS A 85 -12.00 5.95 0.08
CA LYS A 85 -12.22 4.72 -0.70
C LYS A 85 -11.03 4.50 -1.62
N ARG A 86 -10.44 3.31 -1.53
CA ARG A 86 -9.44 2.84 -2.49
C ARG A 86 -10.09 2.68 -3.87
N GLY A 87 -9.39 3.10 -4.92
CA GLY A 87 -9.82 2.92 -6.31
C GLY A 87 -9.97 1.44 -6.68
N GLU A 88 -10.84 1.17 -7.64
CA GLU A 88 -11.14 -0.20 -8.07
C GLU A 88 -9.98 -0.76 -8.91
N ILE A 89 -9.81 -2.07 -8.91
CA ILE A 89 -8.94 -2.76 -9.86
C ILE A 89 -9.83 -3.57 -10.78
N LEU A 90 -9.70 -3.32 -12.08
CA LEU A 90 -10.55 -3.87 -13.14
C LEU A 90 -9.70 -4.72 -14.09
N ASP A 91 -10.27 -5.79 -14.63
CA ASP A 91 -9.68 -6.53 -15.76
C ASP A 91 -9.69 -5.65 -17.04
N ARG A 92 -9.06 -6.15 -18.10
CA ARG A 92 -8.98 -5.44 -19.39
C ARG A 92 -10.34 -5.15 -20.07
N ASN A 93 -11.41 -5.79 -19.59
CA ASN A 93 -12.77 -5.69 -20.09
C ASN A 93 -13.69 -4.93 -19.11
N GLY A 94 -13.13 -4.29 -18.08
CA GLY A 94 -13.86 -3.49 -17.09
C GLY A 94 -14.51 -4.28 -15.96
N ARG A 95 -14.16 -5.56 -15.77
CA ARG A 95 -14.74 -6.40 -14.70
C ARG A 95 -13.96 -6.24 -13.41
N VAL A 96 -14.67 -6.10 -12.31
CA VAL A 96 -14.06 -5.84 -10.99
C VAL A 96 -13.28 -7.05 -10.48
N LEU A 97 -12.00 -6.83 -10.17
CA LEU A 97 -11.09 -7.77 -9.51
C LEU A 97 -10.87 -7.42 -8.03
N ALA A 98 -10.89 -6.13 -7.69
CA ALA A 98 -10.85 -5.65 -6.31
C ALA A 98 -11.59 -4.31 -6.16
N TYR A 99 -12.33 -4.12 -5.08
CA TYR A 99 -13.03 -2.87 -4.78
C TYR A 99 -13.12 -2.63 -3.28
N SER A 100 -13.50 -1.41 -2.91
CA SER A 100 -13.63 -0.97 -1.53
C SER A 100 -15.08 -1.07 -1.07
N VAL A 101 -15.30 -1.81 0.01
CA VAL A 101 -16.61 -1.89 0.68
C VAL A 101 -16.62 -1.04 1.94
N ASP A 102 -17.78 -0.48 2.25
CA ASP A 102 -18.00 0.20 3.52
C ASP A 102 -17.99 -0.87 4.63
N ALA A 103 -17.17 -0.64 5.65
CA ALA A 103 -17.09 -1.50 6.82
C ALA A 103 -17.19 -0.62 8.07
N GLU A 104 -17.51 -1.22 9.21
CA GLU A 104 -17.54 -0.49 10.48
C GLU A 104 -16.59 -1.14 11.49
N THR A 105 -16.04 -0.35 12.39
CA THR A 105 -15.21 -0.80 13.51
C THR A 105 -15.97 -0.56 14.80
N VAL A 106 -16.05 -1.61 15.61
CA VAL A 106 -16.62 -1.56 16.95
C VAL A 106 -15.58 -0.98 17.89
N VAL A 107 -15.91 0.16 18.48
CA VAL A 107 -15.09 0.87 19.46
C VAL A 107 -15.86 0.98 20.76
N ALA A 108 -15.14 1.06 21.87
CA ALA A 108 -15.75 1.33 23.16
C ALA A 108 -14.95 2.36 23.96
N ASP A 109 -15.66 3.13 24.78
CA ASP A 109 -15.13 3.85 25.93
C ASP A 109 -15.50 3.05 27.19
N PRO A 110 -14.55 2.27 27.76
CA PRO A 110 -14.76 1.51 28.98
C PRO A 110 -15.25 2.33 30.18
N THR A 111 -15.02 3.65 30.20
CA THR A 111 -15.46 4.51 31.32
C THR A 111 -16.98 4.77 31.31
N GLU A 112 -17.63 4.56 30.17
CA GLU A 112 -19.08 4.67 29.98
C GLU A 112 -19.79 3.31 30.00
N VAL A 113 -19.06 2.20 30.16
CA VAL A 113 -19.61 0.84 30.19
C VAL A 113 -19.85 0.40 31.63
N GLU A 114 -21.11 0.12 31.98
CA GLU A 114 -21.50 -0.31 33.33
C GLU A 114 -21.00 -1.72 33.66
N ASN A 115 -21.25 -2.70 32.78
CA ASN A 115 -20.84 -4.10 32.96
C ASN A 115 -19.98 -4.57 31.79
N LEU A 116 -18.67 -4.65 32.01
CA LEU A 116 -17.67 -4.98 30.99
C LEU A 116 -17.84 -6.42 30.46
N GLU A 117 -18.16 -7.38 31.33
CA GLU A 117 -18.28 -8.79 30.94
C GLU A 117 -19.56 -9.06 30.15
N GLU A 118 -20.68 -8.51 30.61
CA GLU A 118 -21.95 -8.62 29.90
C GLU A 118 -21.88 -7.91 28.54
N THR A 119 -21.26 -6.72 28.50
CA THR A 119 -21.05 -5.98 27.25
C THR A 119 -20.21 -6.80 26.26
N ALA A 120 -19.12 -7.44 26.72
CA ALA A 120 -18.32 -8.33 25.88
C ALA A 120 -19.13 -9.51 25.34
N GLN A 121 -19.97 -10.13 26.16
CA GLN A 121 -20.84 -11.25 25.76
C GLN A 121 -21.87 -10.82 24.71
N ARG A 122 -22.55 -9.69 24.94
CA ARG A 122 -23.55 -9.16 24.01
C ARG A 122 -22.91 -8.79 22.66
N ILE A 123 -21.76 -8.12 22.67
CA ILE A 123 -21.00 -7.84 21.43
C ILE A 123 -20.60 -9.15 20.74
N CYS A 124 -20.06 -10.11 21.47
CA CYS A 124 -19.65 -11.41 20.93
C CYS A 124 -20.80 -12.14 20.25
N SER A 125 -22.01 -12.14 20.85
CA SER A 125 -23.21 -12.75 20.26
C SER A 125 -23.69 -12.08 18.98
N ALA A 126 -23.33 -10.82 18.76
CA ALA A 126 -23.70 -10.06 17.57
C ALA A 126 -22.65 -10.16 16.44
N LEU A 127 -21.45 -10.69 16.69
CA LEU A 127 -20.42 -10.90 15.68
C LEU A 127 -20.63 -12.22 14.92
N ASP A 128 -20.24 -12.26 13.65
CA ASP A 128 -20.39 -13.48 12.81
C ASP A 128 -19.48 -14.63 13.26
N GLU A 129 -18.30 -14.31 13.81
CA GLU A 129 -17.31 -15.28 14.30
C GLU A 129 -16.84 -14.84 15.69
N CYS A 130 -17.41 -15.43 16.73
CA CYS A 130 -16.96 -15.24 18.10
C CYS A 130 -16.94 -16.55 18.89
N ASP A 131 -15.73 -17.00 19.21
CA ASP A 131 -15.47 -18.16 20.06
C ASP A 131 -15.08 -17.71 21.49
N ALA A 132 -14.84 -18.67 22.38
CA ALA A 132 -14.44 -18.38 23.75
C ALA A 132 -13.13 -17.58 23.84
N VAL A 133 -12.21 -17.77 22.87
CA VAL A 133 -10.95 -17.03 22.78
C VAL A 133 -11.22 -15.57 22.46
N LYS A 134 -12.09 -15.29 21.48
CA LYS A 134 -12.46 -13.93 21.10
C LYS A 134 -13.28 -13.24 22.18
N LEU A 135 -14.20 -13.94 22.85
CA LEU A 135 -14.92 -13.39 24.00
C LEU A 135 -13.95 -12.92 25.10
N LYS A 136 -12.98 -13.76 25.45
CA LYS A 136 -11.94 -13.41 26.41
C LYS A 136 -11.13 -12.20 25.94
N TYR A 137 -10.74 -12.16 24.67
CA TYR A 137 -10.03 -11.03 24.08
C TYR A 137 -10.83 -9.71 24.18
N LEU A 138 -12.13 -9.74 23.92
CA LEU A 138 -13.02 -8.57 24.03
C LEU A 138 -13.13 -8.09 25.48
N ALA A 139 -13.34 -9.00 26.43
CA ALA A 139 -13.40 -8.68 27.85
C ALA A 139 -12.07 -8.09 28.36
N ASP A 140 -10.94 -8.70 27.99
CA ASP A 140 -9.60 -8.21 28.38
C ASP A 140 -9.27 -6.85 27.74
N ARG A 141 -9.82 -6.54 26.56
CA ARG A 141 -9.71 -5.22 25.94
C ARG A 141 -10.52 -4.17 26.69
N LEU A 142 -11.75 -4.48 27.08
CA LEU A 142 -12.63 -3.60 27.84
C LEU A 142 -12.10 -3.31 29.25
N ARG A 143 -11.41 -4.26 29.89
CA ARG A 143 -10.79 -4.05 31.22
C ARG A 143 -9.58 -3.11 31.21
N ARG A 144 -9.05 -2.73 30.04
CA ARG A 144 -7.92 -1.79 29.97
C ARG A 144 -8.40 -0.39 30.31
N ASP A 145 -7.75 0.25 31.27
CA ASP A 145 -8.04 1.63 31.69
C ASP A 145 -7.59 2.65 30.63
N LYS A 146 -8.37 2.74 29.55
CA LYS A 146 -8.19 3.67 28.43
C LYS A 146 -9.55 4.22 28.04
N GLN A 147 -9.66 5.53 27.84
CA GLN A 147 -10.88 6.20 27.33
C GLN A 147 -11.27 5.80 25.89
N PHE A 148 -10.52 4.89 25.24
CA PHE A 148 -10.83 4.42 23.90
C PHE A 148 -10.16 3.08 23.60
N VAL A 149 -10.95 2.08 23.21
CA VAL A 149 -10.46 0.77 22.76
C VAL A 149 -11.16 0.32 21.48
N ASN A 150 -10.36 -0.14 20.51
CA ASN A 150 -10.89 -0.87 19.35
C ASN A 150 -11.16 -2.31 19.77
N LEU A 151 -12.41 -2.75 19.67
CA LEU A 151 -12.84 -4.09 20.03
C LEU A 151 -12.71 -5.03 18.83
N GLU A 152 -13.33 -4.66 17.71
CA GLU A 152 -13.30 -5.45 16.48
C GLU A 152 -13.33 -4.52 15.27
N ARG A 153 -12.38 -4.70 14.33
CA ARG A 153 -12.26 -3.84 13.14
C ARG A 153 -12.91 -4.47 11.92
N GLN A 154 -13.48 -3.63 11.06
CA GLN A 154 -14.03 -4.00 9.75
C GLN A 154 -15.08 -5.13 9.79
N VAL A 155 -16.01 -5.04 10.73
CA VAL A 155 -17.14 -5.97 10.85
C VAL A 155 -18.06 -5.89 9.63
N SER A 156 -18.78 -6.97 9.36
CA SER A 156 -19.78 -7.02 8.30
C SER A 156 -20.90 -6.00 8.56
N PRO A 157 -21.59 -5.50 7.51
CA PRO A 157 -22.75 -4.64 7.68
C PRO A 157 -23.84 -5.27 8.55
N ASP A 158 -23.98 -6.60 8.54
CA ASP A 158 -24.96 -7.32 9.35
C ASP A 158 -24.59 -7.36 10.83
N ALA A 159 -23.32 -7.67 11.14
CA ALA A 159 -22.80 -7.60 12.49
C ALA A 159 -22.90 -6.18 13.06
N ALA A 160 -22.56 -5.16 12.26
CA ALA A 160 -22.73 -3.76 12.61
C ALA A 160 -24.19 -3.40 12.95
N ARG A 161 -25.15 -3.86 12.14
CA ARG A 161 -26.59 -3.65 12.41
C ARG A 161 -27.02 -4.29 13.72
N ARG A 162 -26.60 -5.54 13.99
CA ARG A 162 -26.91 -6.24 15.25
C ARG A 162 -26.31 -5.53 16.45
N ILE A 163 -25.05 -5.10 16.38
CA ILE A 163 -24.38 -4.36 17.46
C ILE A 163 -25.08 -3.04 17.75
N ARG A 164 -25.48 -2.30 16.71
CA ARG A 164 -26.22 -1.05 16.85
C ARG A 164 -27.58 -1.25 17.54
N ALA A 165 -28.25 -2.36 17.26
CA ALA A 165 -29.54 -2.71 17.86
C ALA A 165 -29.44 -3.03 19.36
N LEU A 166 -28.25 -3.40 19.87
CA LEU A 166 -28.04 -3.68 21.29
C LEU A 166 -28.02 -2.41 22.16
N ALA A 167 -27.84 -1.22 21.56
CA ALA A 167 -27.84 0.08 22.24
C ALA A 167 -26.98 0.11 23.52
N LEU A 168 -25.78 -0.48 23.46
CA LEU A 168 -24.89 -0.60 24.62
C LEU A 168 -24.23 0.75 24.95
N PRO A 169 -24.36 1.26 26.19
CA PRO A 169 -23.64 2.45 26.64
C PRO A 169 -22.14 2.31 26.46
N GLY A 170 -21.46 3.39 26.05
CA GLY A 170 -20.02 3.39 25.81
C GLY A 170 -19.55 2.62 24.57
N VAL A 171 -20.44 2.03 23.75
CA VAL A 171 -20.08 1.31 22.51
C VAL A 171 -20.54 2.09 21.29
N ALA A 172 -19.63 2.33 20.35
CA ALA A 172 -19.92 3.04 19.11
C ALA A 172 -19.36 2.29 17.89
N LEU A 173 -19.88 2.65 16.71
CA LEU A 173 -19.42 2.14 15.42
C LEU A 173 -18.78 3.28 14.63
N TYR A 174 -17.54 3.07 14.20
CA TYR A 174 -16.81 3.99 13.36
C TYR A 174 -16.77 3.49 11.91
N LYS A 175 -17.06 4.35 10.93
CA LYS A 175 -16.99 3.97 9.51
C LYS A 175 -15.54 3.82 9.07
N GLU A 176 -15.22 2.69 8.47
CA GLU A 176 -13.96 2.38 7.81
C GLU A 176 -14.22 1.91 6.37
N SER A 177 -13.15 1.81 5.58
CA SER A 177 -13.18 1.17 4.27
C SER A 177 -12.39 -0.13 4.34
N ARG A 178 -12.98 -1.22 3.84
CA ARG A 178 -12.32 -2.53 3.73
C ARG A 178 -12.10 -2.86 2.26
N ARG A 179 -10.94 -3.46 1.96
CA ARG A 179 -10.66 -3.99 0.62
C ARG A 179 -11.29 -5.36 0.44
N TYR A 180 -11.98 -5.59 -0.67
CA TYR A 180 -12.65 -6.84 -0.98
C TYR A 180 -12.31 -7.34 -2.39
N TYR A 181 -12.06 -8.65 -2.49
CA TYR A 181 -11.67 -9.35 -3.72
C TYR A 181 -12.77 -10.36 -4.09
N PRO A 182 -13.73 -10.00 -4.96
CA PRO A 182 -14.91 -10.84 -5.23
C PRO A 182 -14.58 -12.18 -5.88
N LYS A 183 -13.43 -12.28 -6.57
CA LYS A 183 -12.98 -13.51 -7.23
C LYS A 183 -12.07 -14.39 -6.37
N ARG A 184 -11.96 -14.07 -5.08
CA ARG A 184 -11.17 -14.83 -4.09
C ARG A 184 -9.73 -15.03 -4.58
N GLU A 185 -9.31 -16.26 -4.85
CA GLU A 185 -7.94 -16.63 -5.19
C GLU A 185 -7.48 -16.17 -6.59
N LEU A 186 -8.41 -15.81 -7.48
CA LEU A 186 -8.10 -15.40 -8.86
C LEU A 186 -7.17 -14.18 -8.89
N ALA A 187 -6.04 -14.31 -9.59
CA ALA A 187 -5.01 -13.28 -9.72
C ALA A 187 -4.41 -12.79 -8.39
N ALA A 188 -4.51 -13.58 -7.30
CA ALA A 188 -4.12 -13.15 -5.96
C ALA A 188 -2.68 -12.60 -5.87
N HIS A 189 -1.72 -13.21 -6.57
CA HIS A 189 -0.32 -12.76 -6.57
C HIS A 189 -0.08 -11.49 -7.38
N VAL A 190 -0.92 -11.24 -8.39
CA VAL A 190 -0.87 -10.01 -9.19
C VAL A 190 -1.49 -8.87 -8.38
N LEU A 191 -2.72 -9.06 -7.89
CA LEU A 191 -3.45 -8.05 -7.13
C LEU A 191 -2.72 -7.72 -5.82
N GLY A 192 -2.29 -8.75 -5.09
CA GLY A 192 -1.79 -8.62 -3.74
C GLY A 192 -2.91 -8.47 -2.71
N TYR A 193 -2.65 -7.77 -1.62
CA TYR A 193 -3.59 -7.61 -0.52
C TYR A 193 -3.32 -6.32 0.26
N VAL A 194 -4.34 -5.88 1.01
CA VAL A 194 -4.34 -4.64 1.80
C VAL A 194 -4.46 -4.97 3.28
N GLY A 195 -3.71 -4.27 4.11
CA GLY A 195 -3.78 -4.38 5.58
C GLY A 195 -5.00 -3.68 6.19
N LEU A 196 -5.19 -3.85 7.50
CA LEU A 196 -6.29 -3.21 8.23
C LEU A 196 -6.25 -1.68 8.17
N ASP A 197 -5.07 -1.09 8.00
CA ASP A 197 -4.88 0.37 7.92
C ASP A 197 -4.98 0.94 6.50
N ASN A 198 -5.65 0.20 5.61
CA ASN A 198 -5.86 0.56 4.22
C ASN A 198 -4.54 0.86 3.48
N ARG A 199 -3.47 0.10 3.81
CA ARG A 199 -2.15 0.14 3.14
C ARG A 199 -1.94 -1.12 2.33
N GLY A 200 -1.52 -0.97 1.07
CA GLY A 200 -1.15 -2.09 0.21
C GLY A 200 0.12 -2.78 0.69
N LEU A 201 0.07 -4.09 0.89
CA LEU A 201 1.16 -4.88 1.46
C LEU A 201 1.90 -5.73 0.44
N ALA A 202 1.26 -6.08 -0.68
CA ALA A 202 1.85 -6.86 -1.75
C ALA A 202 1.23 -6.53 -3.11
N GLY A 203 1.82 -7.05 -4.20
CA GLY A 203 1.29 -6.95 -5.55
C GLY A 203 1.06 -5.51 -6.02
N LEU A 204 0.10 -5.34 -6.92
CA LEU A 204 -0.33 -4.03 -7.42
C LEU A 204 -0.86 -3.12 -6.31
N GLU A 205 -1.48 -3.70 -5.27
CA GLU A 205 -1.96 -2.92 -4.13
C GLU A 205 -0.84 -2.14 -3.44
N SER A 206 0.35 -2.75 -3.32
CA SER A 206 1.53 -2.09 -2.75
C SER A 206 2.25 -1.20 -3.78
N ALA A 207 2.45 -1.70 -5.00
CA ALA A 207 3.16 -0.98 -6.05
C ALA A 207 2.51 0.38 -6.39
N TYR A 208 1.17 0.45 -6.33
CA TYR A 208 0.40 1.64 -6.65
C TYR A 208 -0.36 2.24 -5.46
N ASP A 209 0.02 1.91 -4.21
CA ASP A 209 -0.67 2.39 -2.99
C ASP A 209 -0.88 3.91 -3.00
N THR A 210 0.13 4.67 -3.42
CA THR A 210 0.08 6.14 -3.46
C THR A 210 -0.97 6.70 -4.41
N ARG A 211 -1.29 6.00 -5.52
CA ARG A 211 -2.33 6.40 -6.48
C ARG A 211 -3.71 5.88 -6.08
N ILE A 212 -3.79 4.60 -5.72
CA ILE A 212 -5.08 3.93 -5.55
C ILE A 212 -5.67 4.08 -4.16
N ARG A 213 -4.89 4.48 -3.13
CA ARG A 213 -5.39 4.60 -1.74
C ARG A 213 -6.46 5.68 -1.57
N GLY A 214 -6.36 6.76 -2.35
CA GLY A 214 -7.13 7.97 -2.10
C GLY A 214 -6.57 8.79 -0.94
N HIS A 215 -7.24 9.90 -0.62
CA HIS A 215 -6.84 10.78 0.47
C HIS A 215 -7.99 10.95 1.46
N GLU A 216 -7.68 10.73 2.72
CA GLU A 216 -8.63 10.87 3.81
C GLU A 216 -9.09 12.33 3.94
N GLY A 217 -10.35 12.49 4.34
CA GLY A 217 -10.93 13.80 4.59
C GLY A 217 -10.53 14.33 5.96
N ARG A 218 -10.84 15.59 6.23
CA ARG A 218 -10.68 16.20 7.54
C ARG A 218 -11.90 17.06 7.87
N ILE A 219 -12.63 16.64 8.89
CA ILE A 219 -13.79 17.34 9.45
C ILE A 219 -13.43 17.80 10.86
N LEU A 220 -13.64 19.09 11.14
CA LEU A 220 -13.50 19.66 12.47
C LEU A 220 -14.90 19.78 13.09
N LEU A 221 -15.12 19.07 14.18
CA LEU A 221 -16.32 19.16 15.00
C LEU A 221 -16.03 20.09 16.18
N GLN A 222 -16.78 21.17 16.31
CA GLN A 222 -16.81 21.93 17.56
C GLN A 222 -17.75 21.24 18.53
N THR A 223 -17.29 20.89 19.73
CA THR A 223 -18.07 20.18 20.74
C THR A 223 -18.37 21.05 21.95
N ASP A 224 -19.51 20.81 22.60
CA ASP A 224 -19.80 21.36 23.92
C ASP A 224 -19.04 20.62 25.04
N ALA A 225 -19.23 21.05 26.30
CA ALA A 225 -18.61 20.41 27.47
C ALA A 225 -19.11 18.96 27.71
N ARG A 226 -20.20 18.54 27.06
CA ARG A 226 -20.78 17.19 27.09
C ARG A 226 -20.47 16.39 25.81
N GLN A 227 -19.50 16.85 25.00
CA GLN A 227 -19.07 16.23 23.74
C GLN A 227 -20.11 16.19 22.61
N ASN A 228 -21.22 16.94 22.70
CA ASN A 228 -22.17 17.06 21.59
C ASN A 228 -21.62 18.00 20.51
N ALA A 229 -21.82 17.64 19.24
CA ALA A 229 -21.40 18.49 18.13
C ALA A 229 -22.28 19.74 18.03
N LEU A 230 -21.67 20.92 18.15
CA LEU A 230 -22.30 22.24 18.00
C LEU A 230 -22.17 22.79 16.58
N ALA A 231 -21.01 22.59 15.96
CA ALA A 231 -20.72 23.06 14.61
C ALA A 231 -19.83 22.06 13.87
N VAL A 232 -20.10 21.86 12.59
CA VAL A 232 -19.32 20.99 11.71
C VAL A 232 -18.66 21.86 10.66
N ARG A 233 -17.33 21.84 10.61
CA ARG A 233 -16.55 22.50 9.56
C ARG A 233 -15.78 21.44 8.79
N GLU A 234 -16.15 21.25 7.53
CA GLU A 234 -15.38 20.44 6.60
C GLU A 234 -14.18 21.24 6.11
N GLU A 235 -12.97 20.80 6.45
CA GLU A 235 -11.73 21.42 6.00
C GLU A 235 -11.29 20.83 4.66
N ARG A 236 -11.45 19.51 4.50
CA ARG A 236 -11.12 18.78 3.28
C ARG A 236 -12.02 17.56 3.09
N PRO A 237 -12.67 17.39 1.92
CA PRO A 237 -13.40 16.16 1.63
C PRO A 237 -12.46 14.98 1.43
N ALA A 238 -12.91 13.77 1.77
CA ALA A 238 -12.22 12.54 1.39
C ALA A 238 -12.31 12.35 -0.13
N THR A 239 -11.21 12.00 -0.78
CA THR A 239 -11.16 11.74 -2.22
C THR A 239 -10.82 10.29 -2.48
N ALA A 240 -11.58 9.64 -3.36
CA ALA A 240 -11.27 8.29 -3.79
C ALA A 240 -9.93 8.23 -4.55
N GLY A 241 -9.25 7.09 -4.47
CA GLY A 241 -8.05 6.84 -5.26
C GLY A 241 -8.35 6.52 -6.71
N ASP A 242 -7.32 6.57 -7.55
CA ASP A 242 -7.42 6.21 -8.96
C ASP A 242 -7.75 4.72 -9.10
N SER A 243 -8.62 4.37 -10.05
CA SER A 243 -8.88 2.98 -10.39
C SER A 243 -7.85 2.47 -11.39
N LEU A 244 -7.46 1.21 -11.29
CA LEU A 244 -6.53 0.55 -12.21
C LEU A 244 -7.30 -0.30 -13.22
N GLU A 245 -7.05 -0.08 -14.50
CA GLU A 245 -7.42 -1.02 -15.55
C GLU A 245 -6.21 -1.89 -15.87
N LEU A 246 -6.35 -3.21 -15.74
CA LEU A 246 -5.28 -4.16 -15.98
C LEU A 246 -5.28 -4.65 -17.44
N THR A 247 -4.19 -5.27 -17.85
CA THR A 247 -4.05 -6.05 -19.08
C THR A 247 -4.55 -7.48 -18.91
N ILE A 248 -4.70 -7.92 -17.64
CA ILE A 248 -5.21 -9.25 -17.28
C ILE A 248 -6.58 -9.45 -17.91
N ASP A 249 -6.75 -10.58 -18.58
CA ASP A 249 -8.05 -11.09 -18.94
C ASP A 249 -8.47 -12.12 -17.88
N GLN A 250 -9.58 -11.87 -17.18
CA GLN A 250 -10.00 -12.76 -16.10
C GLN A 250 -10.24 -14.20 -16.56
N TYR A 251 -10.63 -14.42 -17.83
CA TYR A 251 -10.92 -15.75 -18.34
C TYR A 251 -9.63 -16.50 -18.65
N LEU A 252 -8.66 -15.83 -19.29
CA LEU A 252 -7.33 -16.41 -19.50
C LEU A 252 -6.63 -16.69 -18.17
N GLN A 253 -6.77 -15.77 -17.19
CA GLN A 253 -6.26 -15.97 -15.84
C GLN A 253 -6.88 -17.22 -15.18
N HIS A 254 -8.20 -17.38 -15.27
CA HIS A 254 -8.88 -18.54 -14.70
C HIS A 254 -8.45 -19.85 -15.37
N ILE A 255 -8.33 -19.87 -16.70
CA ILE A 255 -7.84 -21.04 -17.45
C ILE A 255 -6.41 -21.36 -17.02
N ALA A 256 -5.51 -20.37 -16.96
CA ALA A 256 -4.13 -20.57 -16.55
C ALA A 256 -4.02 -21.14 -15.12
N GLU A 257 -4.79 -20.62 -14.16
CA GLU A 257 -4.81 -21.13 -12.79
C GLU A 257 -5.41 -22.55 -12.68
N ARG A 258 -6.45 -22.84 -13.45
CA ARG A 258 -7.10 -24.16 -13.48
C ARG A 258 -6.17 -25.23 -14.03
N GLU A 259 -5.60 -24.99 -15.22
CA GLU A 259 -4.70 -25.95 -15.86
C GLU A 259 -3.39 -26.11 -15.08
N LEU A 260 -2.86 -25.01 -14.51
CA LEU A 260 -1.69 -25.09 -13.64
C LEU A 260 -1.94 -25.95 -12.41
N ARG A 261 -3.10 -25.80 -11.76
CA ARG A 261 -3.48 -26.65 -10.63
C ARG A 261 -3.59 -28.10 -11.06
N ALA A 262 -4.30 -28.38 -12.15
CA ALA A 262 -4.46 -29.74 -12.66
C ALA A 262 -3.11 -30.41 -12.92
N GLY A 263 -2.17 -29.72 -13.59
CA GLY A 263 -0.83 -30.25 -13.84
C GLY A 263 0.02 -30.43 -12.58
N VAL A 264 -0.10 -29.53 -11.59
CA VAL A 264 0.59 -29.71 -10.30
C VAL A 264 0.04 -30.92 -9.54
N ASP A 265 -1.28 -31.07 -9.49
CA ASP A 265 -1.93 -32.17 -8.78
C ASP A 265 -1.65 -33.52 -9.47
N GLU A 266 -1.73 -33.58 -10.80
CA GLU A 266 -1.42 -34.77 -11.61
C GLU A 266 0.02 -35.26 -11.38
N HIS A 267 0.99 -34.33 -11.40
CA HIS A 267 2.41 -34.66 -11.25
C HIS A 267 2.91 -34.63 -9.81
N HIS A 268 2.02 -34.39 -8.83
CA HIS A 268 2.38 -34.25 -7.42
C HIS A 268 3.53 -33.23 -7.21
N ALA A 269 3.52 -32.16 -7.99
CA ALA A 269 4.58 -31.16 -7.97
C ALA A 269 4.49 -30.25 -6.73
N ALA A 270 5.60 -29.68 -6.30
CA ALA A 270 5.61 -28.73 -5.18
C ALA A 270 4.94 -27.38 -5.50
N GLY A 271 4.73 -27.08 -6.77
CA GLY A 271 4.14 -25.84 -7.27
C GLY A 271 4.48 -25.61 -8.74
N GLY A 272 4.02 -24.49 -9.28
CA GLY A 272 4.32 -24.12 -10.66
C GLY A 272 3.86 -22.70 -11.00
N THR A 273 4.10 -22.31 -12.25
CA THR A 273 3.84 -20.96 -12.74
C THR A 273 3.47 -20.98 -14.22
N VAL A 274 2.51 -20.13 -14.60
CA VAL A 274 2.14 -19.87 -16.00
C VAL A 274 2.12 -18.36 -16.22
N VAL A 275 2.74 -17.89 -17.30
CA VAL A 275 2.69 -16.50 -17.75
C VAL A 275 2.21 -16.50 -19.21
N ILE A 276 1.11 -15.81 -19.46
CA ILE A 276 0.58 -15.57 -20.82
C ILE A 276 0.80 -14.09 -21.13
N MET A 277 1.52 -13.80 -22.20
CA MET A 277 1.89 -12.44 -22.58
C MET A 277 1.60 -12.19 -24.05
N GLN A 278 1.17 -10.98 -24.38
CA GLN A 278 1.02 -10.51 -25.74
C GLN A 278 2.38 -10.02 -26.28
N PRO A 279 2.99 -10.68 -27.28
CA PRO A 279 4.34 -10.37 -27.71
C PRO A 279 4.51 -8.94 -28.24
N GLN A 280 3.53 -8.39 -28.96
CA GLN A 280 3.66 -7.09 -29.63
C GLN A 280 3.57 -5.89 -28.68
N THR A 281 3.16 -6.09 -27.42
CA THR A 281 2.91 -5.00 -26.47
C THR A 281 3.54 -5.21 -25.10
N GLY A 282 3.98 -6.44 -24.76
CA GLY A 282 4.41 -6.78 -23.41
C GLY A 282 3.26 -6.86 -22.40
N GLU A 283 2.00 -6.83 -22.86
CA GLU A 283 0.85 -6.96 -21.97
C GLU A 283 0.76 -8.37 -21.39
N ILE A 284 0.78 -8.48 -20.07
CA ILE A 284 0.57 -9.74 -19.36
C ILE A 284 -0.92 -10.01 -19.30
N LEU A 285 -1.38 -11.04 -20.00
CA LEU A 285 -2.79 -11.42 -20.10
C LEU A 285 -3.21 -12.35 -18.96
N ALA A 286 -2.28 -13.17 -18.48
CA ALA A 286 -2.44 -13.99 -17.28
C ALA A 286 -1.08 -14.21 -16.60
N LEU A 287 -1.08 -14.24 -15.27
CA LEU A 287 0.07 -14.60 -14.45
C LEU A 287 -0.42 -15.41 -13.25
N ALA A 288 -0.22 -16.72 -13.31
CA ALA A 288 -0.73 -17.68 -12.35
C ALA A 288 0.43 -18.37 -11.62
N ASN A 289 0.31 -18.51 -10.31
CA ASN A 289 1.19 -19.34 -9.50
C ASN A 289 0.38 -20.32 -8.66
N TYR A 290 0.94 -21.50 -8.42
CA TYR A 290 0.39 -22.48 -7.48
C TYR A 290 1.50 -22.97 -6.54
N PRO A 291 1.25 -23.12 -5.23
CA PRO A 291 0.00 -22.86 -4.52
C PRO A 291 -0.40 -21.37 -4.47
N THR A 292 -1.70 -21.09 -4.36
CA THR A 292 -2.29 -19.74 -4.27
C THR A 292 -2.90 -19.48 -2.89
N PHE A 293 -3.48 -18.29 -2.68
CA PHE A 293 -4.13 -17.89 -1.44
C PHE A 293 -5.33 -16.99 -1.72
N ASN A 294 -6.25 -16.88 -0.76
CA ASN A 294 -7.34 -15.91 -0.81
C ASN A 294 -6.86 -14.57 -0.20
N PRO A 295 -6.78 -13.47 -0.97
CA PRO A 295 -6.36 -12.17 -0.47
C PRO A 295 -7.33 -11.56 0.56
N ASN A 296 -8.60 -12.00 0.59
CA ASN A 296 -9.55 -11.62 1.66
C ASN A 296 -9.18 -12.24 3.02
N ALA A 297 -8.39 -13.32 3.02
CA ALA A 297 -7.99 -14.09 4.20
C ALA A 297 -6.46 -14.24 4.27
N TYR A 298 -5.71 -13.24 3.79
CA TYR A 298 -4.25 -13.33 3.64
C TYR A 298 -3.49 -13.63 4.95
N LYS A 299 -4.06 -13.29 6.12
CA LYS A 299 -3.44 -13.49 7.44
C LYS A 299 -3.28 -14.96 7.81
N VAL A 300 -4.22 -15.81 7.38
CA VAL A 300 -4.17 -17.27 7.67
C VAL A 300 -3.40 -18.04 6.60
N ALA A 301 -3.10 -17.40 5.46
CA ALA A 301 -2.29 -18.00 4.40
C ALA A 301 -0.83 -18.17 4.85
N HIS A 302 -0.21 -19.29 4.48
CA HIS A 302 1.22 -19.48 4.67
C HIS A 302 2.04 -18.51 3.81
N GLU A 303 3.21 -18.11 4.28
CA GLU A 303 4.04 -17.13 3.57
C GLU A 303 4.43 -17.61 2.16
N ILE A 304 4.75 -18.89 2.01
CA ILE A 304 5.15 -19.48 0.73
C ILE A 304 4.04 -19.42 -0.32
N THR A 305 2.76 -19.46 0.08
CA THR A 305 1.63 -19.39 -0.86
C THR A 305 1.35 -17.95 -1.29
N ARG A 306 1.84 -16.95 -0.55
CA ARG A 306 1.74 -15.52 -0.91
C ARG A 306 2.84 -15.04 -1.86
N LYS A 307 3.91 -15.82 -2.02
CA LYS A 307 5.05 -15.48 -2.89
C LYS A 307 4.63 -15.50 -4.36
N ASN A 308 4.94 -14.44 -5.11
CA ASN A 308 4.71 -14.41 -6.54
C ASN A 308 5.89 -15.08 -7.27
N ARG A 309 5.79 -16.39 -7.48
CA ARG A 309 6.88 -17.21 -8.04
C ARG A 309 7.31 -16.74 -9.44
N ALA A 310 6.37 -16.27 -10.26
CA ALA A 310 6.65 -15.77 -11.61
C ALA A 310 7.69 -14.64 -11.69
N ILE A 311 7.84 -13.87 -10.61
CA ILE A 311 8.76 -12.72 -10.55
C ILE A 311 9.79 -12.82 -9.43
N GLN A 312 9.59 -13.66 -8.41
CA GLN A 312 10.47 -13.75 -7.24
C GLN A 312 11.31 -15.02 -7.20
N ASP A 313 10.82 -16.13 -7.76
CA ASP A 313 11.60 -17.37 -7.80
C ASP A 313 12.54 -17.33 -9.00
N ILE A 314 13.81 -17.62 -8.73
CA ILE A 314 14.83 -17.80 -9.77
C ILE A 314 15.12 -19.28 -9.91
N TYR A 315 15.30 -19.73 -11.14
CA TYR A 315 15.64 -21.11 -11.47
C TYR A 315 16.60 -21.15 -12.65
N GLU A 316 17.30 -22.27 -12.81
CA GLU A 316 18.11 -22.52 -14.01
C GLU A 316 17.18 -22.92 -15.16
N PRO A 317 17.11 -22.14 -16.25
CA PRO A 317 16.15 -22.38 -17.35
C PRO A 317 16.44 -23.66 -18.14
N GLY A 318 17.68 -24.16 -18.10
CA GLY A 318 18.09 -25.30 -18.91
C GLY A 318 17.81 -25.06 -20.40
N SER A 319 17.26 -26.07 -21.08
CA SER A 319 17.12 -26.05 -22.55
C SER A 319 16.31 -24.88 -23.10
N THR A 320 15.40 -24.26 -22.34
CA THR A 320 14.66 -23.09 -22.83
C THR A 320 15.59 -21.89 -23.12
N PHE A 321 16.74 -21.84 -22.45
CA PHE A 321 17.75 -20.79 -22.66
C PHE A 321 18.50 -20.93 -23.99
N LYS A 322 18.48 -22.11 -24.62
CA LYS A 322 19.12 -22.33 -25.92
C LYS A 322 18.56 -21.40 -27.00
N LEU A 323 17.34 -20.88 -26.83
CA LEU A 323 16.78 -19.81 -27.66
C LEU A 323 17.70 -18.57 -27.70
N VAL A 324 18.28 -18.18 -26.57
CA VAL A 324 19.19 -17.03 -26.48
C VAL A 324 20.50 -17.33 -27.19
N THR A 325 21.11 -18.48 -26.91
CA THR A 325 22.36 -18.92 -27.54
C THR A 325 22.18 -19.08 -29.05
N ALA A 326 21.05 -19.65 -29.49
CA ALA A 326 20.72 -19.84 -30.91
C ALA A 326 20.53 -18.51 -31.63
N SER A 327 19.72 -17.62 -31.04
CA SER A 327 19.50 -16.27 -31.58
C SER A 327 20.80 -15.49 -31.70
N ALA A 328 21.69 -15.60 -30.71
CA ALA A 328 23.01 -14.97 -30.74
C ALA A 328 23.90 -15.54 -31.86
N ALA A 329 23.90 -16.86 -32.08
CA ALA A 329 24.69 -17.48 -33.14
C ALA A 329 24.25 -17.04 -34.54
N LEU A 330 22.92 -16.98 -34.76
CA LEU A 330 22.32 -16.54 -36.02
C LEU A 330 22.59 -15.04 -36.25
N GLU A 331 22.34 -14.19 -35.25
CA GLU A 331 22.50 -12.73 -35.38
C GLU A 331 23.97 -12.33 -35.62
N GLU A 332 24.92 -13.02 -35.00
CA GLU A 332 26.35 -12.80 -35.22
C GLU A 332 26.86 -13.43 -36.53
N GLY A 333 26.02 -14.19 -37.23
CA GLY A 333 26.37 -14.88 -38.47
C GLY A 333 27.42 -15.98 -38.31
N VAL A 334 27.67 -16.45 -37.07
CA VAL A 334 28.69 -17.48 -36.79
C VAL A 334 28.21 -18.90 -37.10
N LEU A 335 26.90 -19.07 -37.24
CA LEU A 335 26.24 -20.30 -37.68
C LEU A 335 25.02 -19.95 -38.54
N GLN A 336 24.80 -20.74 -39.59
CA GLN A 336 23.58 -20.77 -40.38
C GLN A 336 22.73 -21.99 -39.96
N PRO A 337 21.39 -21.98 -40.15
CA PRO A 337 20.52 -23.09 -39.78
C PRO A 337 20.96 -24.46 -40.35
N THR A 338 21.51 -24.45 -41.57
CA THR A 338 21.95 -25.65 -42.29
C THR A 338 23.37 -26.11 -41.94
N ASP A 339 24.13 -25.32 -41.17
CA ASP A 339 25.50 -25.67 -40.82
C ASP A 339 25.53 -26.96 -39.99
N LEU A 340 26.40 -27.88 -40.36
CA LEU A 340 26.56 -29.14 -39.64
C LEU A 340 27.44 -28.94 -38.41
N ILE A 341 26.92 -29.36 -37.26
CA ILE A 341 27.62 -29.44 -35.99
C ILE A 341 27.77 -30.90 -35.63
N ASP A 342 29.00 -31.36 -35.60
CA ASP A 342 29.32 -32.69 -35.08
C ASP A 342 28.94 -32.75 -33.59
N CYS A 343 27.99 -33.60 -33.22
CA CYS A 343 27.60 -33.83 -31.84
C CYS A 343 28.14 -35.16 -31.30
N ALA A 344 28.90 -35.92 -32.11
CA ALA A 344 29.51 -37.17 -31.66
C ALA A 344 30.62 -36.90 -30.62
N PRO A 345 30.84 -37.81 -29.66
CA PRO A 345 30.10 -39.05 -29.38
C PRO A 345 28.87 -38.86 -28.45
N GLY A 346 28.21 -37.69 -28.48
CA GLY A 346 27.09 -37.35 -27.58
C GLY A 346 27.55 -36.81 -26.22
N TYR A 347 28.82 -36.46 -26.05
CA TYR A 347 29.32 -35.78 -24.86
C TYR A 347 30.52 -34.87 -25.16
N ILE A 348 30.75 -33.90 -24.28
CA ILE A 348 31.94 -33.04 -24.29
C ILE A 348 32.60 -33.02 -22.90
N THR A 349 33.91 -32.94 -22.87
CA THR A 349 34.72 -32.97 -21.64
C THR A 349 35.51 -31.68 -21.48
N PHE A 350 35.54 -31.17 -20.26
CA PHE A 350 36.42 -30.07 -19.85
C PHE A 350 37.40 -30.58 -18.78
N PRO A 351 38.67 -30.10 -18.74
CA PRO A 351 39.64 -30.53 -17.74
C PRO A 351 39.10 -30.39 -16.31
N GLY A 352 39.20 -31.47 -15.51
CA GLY A 352 38.76 -31.48 -14.12
C GLY A 352 37.24 -31.46 -13.91
N ARG A 353 36.43 -31.64 -14.95
CA ARG A 353 34.96 -31.66 -14.88
C ARG A 353 34.37 -32.97 -15.38
N LYS A 354 33.17 -33.32 -14.89
CA LYS A 354 32.40 -34.46 -15.42
C LYS A 354 31.99 -34.17 -16.88
N PRO A 355 31.93 -35.20 -17.75
CA PRO A 355 31.44 -35.03 -19.12
C PRO A 355 30.01 -34.50 -19.13
N ILE A 356 29.75 -33.51 -19.99
CA ILE A 356 28.39 -33.03 -20.25
C ILE A 356 27.84 -33.83 -21.43
N ARG A 357 26.65 -34.43 -21.26
CA ARG A 357 26.09 -35.40 -22.19
C ARG A 357 24.80 -34.91 -22.83
N ASP A 358 24.57 -35.35 -24.05
CA ASP A 358 23.26 -35.34 -24.69
C ASP A 358 22.41 -36.50 -24.17
N VAL A 359 21.09 -36.40 -24.35
CA VAL A 359 20.15 -37.49 -24.08
C VAL A 359 20.39 -38.66 -25.04
N HIS A 360 20.73 -38.36 -26.29
CA HIS A 360 21.07 -39.34 -27.32
C HIS A 360 22.40 -38.98 -27.97
N ALA A 361 23.15 -40.00 -28.39
CA ALA A 361 24.37 -39.80 -29.17
C ALA A 361 24.01 -39.43 -30.60
N TYR A 362 23.86 -38.13 -30.83
CA TYR A 362 23.67 -37.59 -32.17
C TYR A 362 25.01 -37.56 -32.91
N GLY A 363 24.99 -37.87 -34.22
CA GLY A 363 26.13 -37.66 -35.11
C GLY A 363 26.25 -36.18 -35.49
N ALA A 364 26.48 -35.90 -36.77
CA ALA A 364 26.34 -34.54 -37.27
C ALA A 364 24.85 -34.13 -37.30
N LEU A 365 24.53 -32.97 -36.73
CA LEU A 365 23.22 -32.34 -36.80
C LEU A 365 23.32 -31.00 -37.51
N SER A 366 22.30 -30.62 -38.27
CA SER A 366 22.15 -29.21 -38.68
C SER A 366 21.99 -28.32 -37.44
N PHE A 367 22.34 -27.05 -37.52
CA PHE A 367 22.17 -26.14 -36.39
C PHE A 367 20.68 -25.98 -35.99
N GLU A 368 19.77 -26.01 -36.96
CA GLU A 368 18.34 -26.13 -36.69
C GLU A 368 18.05 -27.40 -35.86
N ASP A 369 18.55 -28.56 -36.28
CA ASP A 369 18.30 -29.83 -35.58
C ASP A 369 18.92 -29.88 -34.18
N VAL A 370 20.00 -29.14 -33.94
CA VAL A 370 20.56 -28.97 -32.59
C VAL A 370 19.52 -28.37 -31.64
N ILE A 371 18.73 -27.41 -32.11
CA ILE A 371 17.65 -26.80 -31.32
C ILE A 371 16.43 -27.71 -31.27
N VAL A 372 16.00 -28.27 -32.42
CA VAL A 372 14.83 -29.18 -32.52
C VAL A 372 14.98 -30.42 -31.62
N LYS A 373 16.19 -31.00 -31.58
CA LYS A 373 16.51 -32.17 -30.75
C LYS A 373 17.06 -31.79 -29.37
N SER A 374 17.19 -30.50 -29.09
CA SER A 374 17.78 -29.94 -27.88
C SER A 374 19.11 -30.61 -27.50
N SER A 375 20.04 -30.75 -28.45
CA SER A 375 21.39 -31.24 -28.16
C SER A 375 22.12 -30.24 -27.25
N ASN A 376 22.68 -30.73 -26.14
CA ASN A 376 23.54 -29.96 -25.24
C ASN A 376 24.91 -29.76 -25.86
N VAL A 377 25.49 -30.78 -26.48
CA VAL A 377 26.80 -30.70 -27.15
C VAL A 377 26.76 -29.66 -28.28
N GLY A 378 25.73 -29.67 -29.12
CA GLY A 378 25.55 -28.69 -30.17
C GLY A 378 25.42 -27.26 -29.64
N ALA A 379 24.61 -27.07 -28.58
CA ALA A 379 24.46 -25.76 -27.93
C ALA A 379 25.77 -25.25 -27.30
N ILE A 380 26.57 -26.13 -26.67
CA ILE A 380 27.90 -25.78 -26.16
C ILE A 380 28.79 -25.33 -27.31
N LYS A 381 28.86 -26.10 -28.40
CA LYS A 381 29.71 -25.77 -29.55
C LYS A 381 29.31 -24.44 -30.18
N ALA A 382 28.02 -24.14 -30.27
CA ALA A 382 27.52 -22.82 -30.68
C ALA A 382 27.98 -21.72 -29.71
N GLY A 383 27.80 -21.92 -28.40
CA GLY A 383 28.25 -20.98 -27.37
C GLY A 383 29.75 -20.68 -27.39
N LEU A 384 30.58 -21.71 -27.56
CA LEU A 384 32.03 -21.57 -27.68
C LEU A 384 32.43 -20.80 -28.96
N LYS A 385 31.72 -20.99 -30.07
CA LYS A 385 31.93 -20.22 -31.31
C LYS A 385 31.54 -18.75 -31.15
N ILE A 386 30.46 -18.44 -30.44
CA ILE A 386 30.03 -17.06 -30.15
C ILE A 386 31.06 -16.36 -29.24
N GLY A 387 31.56 -17.08 -28.23
CA GLY A 387 32.47 -16.55 -27.22
C GLY A 387 31.75 -15.80 -26.07
N PRO A 388 32.44 -15.59 -24.94
CA PRO A 388 31.80 -15.16 -23.70
C PRO A 388 31.26 -13.72 -23.77
N GLU A 389 32.02 -12.78 -24.35
CA GLU A 389 31.61 -11.38 -24.42
C GLU A 389 30.35 -11.16 -25.27
N ARG A 390 30.29 -11.82 -26.44
CA ARG A 390 29.13 -11.73 -27.33
C ARG A 390 27.92 -12.41 -26.70
N LEU A 391 28.06 -13.63 -26.18
CA LEU A 391 26.94 -14.31 -25.52
C LEU A 391 26.41 -13.51 -24.34
N GLY A 392 27.30 -12.99 -23.48
CA GLY A 392 26.92 -12.13 -22.36
C GLY A 392 26.14 -10.89 -22.76
N ARG A 393 26.48 -10.29 -23.91
CA ARG A 393 25.72 -9.17 -24.49
C ARG A 393 24.31 -9.58 -24.88
N TYR A 394 24.12 -10.74 -25.50
CA TYR A 394 22.77 -11.23 -25.84
C TYR A 394 21.96 -11.58 -24.61
N ILE A 395 22.56 -12.22 -23.60
CA ILE A 395 21.89 -12.48 -22.31
C ILE A 395 21.31 -11.18 -21.74
N ASN A 396 22.09 -10.09 -21.75
CA ASN A 396 21.61 -8.77 -21.32
C ASN A 396 20.58 -8.16 -22.29
N ARG A 397 20.75 -8.30 -23.62
CA ARG A 397 19.80 -7.80 -24.62
C ARG A 397 18.43 -8.45 -24.48
N PHE A 398 18.36 -9.73 -24.16
CA PHE A 398 17.11 -10.46 -23.88
C PHE A 398 16.51 -10.15 -22.49
N GLY A 399 17.15 -9.29 -21.69
CA GLY A 399 16.59 -8.76 -20.45
C GLY A 399 17.00 -9.50 -19.17
N PHE A 400 17.81 -10.56 -19.27
CA PHE A 400 18.29 -11.29 -18.10
C PHE A 400 19.30 -10.45 -17.30
N GLY A 401 19.26 -10.58 -15.97
CA GLY A 401 20.06 -9.77 -15.06
C GLY A 401 19.43 -8.42 -14.69
N HIS A 402 18.20 -8.14 -15.16
CA HIS A 402 17.48 -6.89 -14.92
C HIS A 402 16.04 -7.16 -14.49
N ARG A 403 15.46 -6.22 -13.74
CA ARG A 403 14.01 -6.14 -13.55
C ARG A 403 13.38 -5.56 -14.80
N LEU A 404 12.37 -6.22 -15.33
CA LEU A 404 11.75 -5.87 -16.60
C LEU A 404 10.46 -5.06 -16.42
N SER A 405 9.77 -5.17 -15.29
CA SER A 405 8.45 -4.58 -15.11
C SER A 405 8.41 -3.57 -13.96
N PRO A 406 7.85 -2.37 -14.16
CA PRO A 406 7.65 -1.41 -13.07
C PRO A 406 6.52 -1.82 -12.11
N ASP A 407 5.67 -2.77 -12.51
CA ASP A 407 4.45 -3.14 -11.78
C ASP A 407 4.75 -4.08 -10.59
N PHE A 408 5.97 -4.63 -10.53
CA PHE A 408 6.37 -5.67 -9.59
C PHE A 408 7.56 -5.22 -8.74
N ALA A 409 7.29 -4.54 -7.61
CA ALA A 409 8.33 -4.07 -6.69
C ALA A 409 9.28 -5.17 -6.17
N GLY A 410 8.80 -6.42 -6.09
CA GLY A 410 9.54 -7.59 -5.62
C GLY A 410 10.28 -8.38 -6.70
N GLU A 411 10.36 -7.89 -7.95
CA GLU A 411 10.97 -8.63 -9.06
C GLU A 411 12.45 -8.94 -8.79
N SER A 412 12.83 -10.20 -8.98
CA SER A 412 14.22 -10.63 -8.95
C SER A 412 14.90 -10.34 -10.28
N PRO A 413 16.11 -9.74 -10.30
CA PRO A 413 16.85 -9.56 -11.55
C PRO A 413 17.41 -10.87 -12.12
N GLY A 414 17.35 -11.98 -11.38
CA GLY A 414 18.05 -13.21 -11.72
C GLY A 414 19.55 -13.16 -11.34
N ILE A 415 20.31 -14.13 -11.83
CA ILE A 415 21.76 -14.23 -11.65
C ILE A 415 22.40 -14.43 -13.02
N VAL A 416 23.18 -13.43 -13.45
CA VAL A 416 23.95 -13.45 -14.70
C VAL A 416 25.42 -13.15 -14.36
N TRP A 417 26.33 -13.99 -14.83
CA TRP A 417 27.76 -13.84 -14.57
C TRP A 417 28.40 -12.75 -15.43
N ASN A 418 29.47 -12.14 -14.90
CA ASN A 418 30.30 -11.24 -15.68
C ASN A 418 31.01 -12.03 -16.81
N PRO A 419 30.78 -11.69 -18.09
CA PRO A 419 31.38 -12.40 -19.22
C PRO A 419 32.90 -12.50 -19.18
N ALA A 420 33.59 -11.47 -18.65
CA ALA A 420 35.05 -11.44 -18.57
C ALA A 420 35.64 -12.47 -17.58
N LYS A 421 34.80 -13.10 -16.75
CA LYS A 421 35.20 -14.11 -15.76
C LYS A 421 34.82 -15.54 -16.17
N LEU A 422 34.24 -15.72 -17.35
CA LEU A 422 33.79 -17.03 -17.82
C LEU A 422 34.95 -17.80 -18.44
N ASP A 423 35.29 -18.94 -17.84
CA ASP A 423 36.10 -19.95 -18.50
C ASP A 423 35.26 -20.74 -19.52
N ALA A 424 35.90 -21.60 -20.31
CA ALA A 424 35.23 -22.40 -21.34
C ALA A 424 34.16 -23.34 -20.77
N SER A 425 34.34 -23.86 -19.55
CA SER A 425 33.39 -24.77 -18.90
C SER A 425 32.15 -24.02 -18.40
N ALA A 426 32.33 -22.81 -17.87
CA ALA A 426 31.24 -21.94 -17.44
C ALA A 426 30.45 -21.44 -18.66
N LEU A 427 31.14 -21.01 -19.72
CA LEU A 427 30.51 -20.64 -20.99
C LEU A 427 29.69 -21.79 -21.57
N ALA A 428 30.23 -23.01 -21.56
CA ALA A 428 29.50 -24.20 -22.00
C ALA A 428 28.22 -24.45 -21.19
N SER A 429 28.29 -24.30 -19.86
CA SER A 429 27.14 -24.47 -18.97
C SER A 429 26.05 -23.42 -19.23
N ILE A 430 26.45 -22.15 -19.36
CA ILE A 430 25.54 -21.03 -19.65
C ILE A 430 24.86 -21.22 -21.01
N SER A 431 25.59 -21.73 -22.01
CA SER A 431 25.07 -21.89 -23.37
C SER A 431 23.88 -22.84 -23.48
N MET A 432 23.68 -23.70 -22.47
CA MET A 432 22.55 -24.62 -22.36
C MET A 432 21.62 -24.30 -21.18
N GLY A 433 21.78 -23.13 -20.56
CA GLY A 433 20.90 -22.63 -19.49
C GLY A 433 21.21 -23.09 -18.07
N TYR A 434 22.44 -23.51 -17.78
CA TYR A 434 22.92 -23.75 -16.41
C TYR A 434 23.95 -22.70 -15.99
N GLN A 435 24.15 -22.51 -14.69
CA GLN A 435 24.92 -21.38 -14.15
C GLN A 435 24.36 -20.02 -14.57
N VAL A 436 23.08 -19.95 -14.94
CA VAL A 436 22.33 -18.71 -15.12
C VAL A 436 20.98 -18.91 -14.44
N SER A 437 20.52 -17.92 -13.70
CA SER A 437 19.24 -18.02 -13.00
C SER A 437 18.30 -16.91 -13.46
N VAL A 438 17.08 -17.30 -13.82
CA VAL A 438 16.09 -16.42 -14.45
C VAL A 438 14.74 -16.55 -13.76
N THR A 439 13.86 -15.57 -13.94
CA THR A 439 12.46 -15.69 -13.52
C THR A 439 11.57 -16.19 -14.66
N PRO A 440 10.41 -16.82 -14.38
CA PRO A 440 9.45 -17.17 -15.42
C PRO A 440 9.01 -15.99 -16.28
N LEU A 441 8.86 -14.79 -15.70
CA LEU A 441 8.55 -13.57 -16.44
C LEU A 441 9.65 -13.19 -17.44
N GLN A 442 10.93 -13.27 -17.04
CA GLN A 442 12.05 -12.99 -17.94
C GLN A 442 12.10 -13.97 -19.13
N MET A 443 11.85 -15.26 -18.90
CA MET A 443 11.77 -16.25 -19.97
C MET A 443 10.60 -15.97 -20.92
N ALA A 444 9.42 -15.66 -20.39
CA ALA A 444 8.26 -15.28 -21.21
C ALA A 444 8.57 -14.04 -22.08
N ALA A 445 9.29 -13.06 -21.53
CA ALA A 445 9.72 -11.85 -22.25
C ALA A 445 10.73 -12.15 -23.35
N ALA A 446 11.70 -13.02 -23.11
CA ALA A 446 12.68 -13.44 -24.10
C ALA A 446 12.04 -14.21 -25.27
N VAL A 447 11.11 -15.13 -24.99
CA VAL A 447 10.37 -15.84 -26.05
C VAL A 447 9.49 -14.87 -26.84
N SER A 448 8.80 -13.96 -26.14
CA SER A 448 7.96 -12.94 -26.77
C SER A 448 8.74 -12.01 -27.69
N SER A 449 9.99 -11.68 -27.36
CA SER A 449 10.82 -10.84 -28.23
C SER A 449 11.22 -11.54 -29.51
N VAL A 450 11.30 -12.87 -29.55
CA VAL A 450 11.47 -13.61 -30.81
C VAL A 450 10.15 -13.60 -31.59
N ALA A 451 9.04 -13.95 -30.93
CA ALA A 451 7.72 -14.05 -31.55
C ALA A 451 7.20 -12.72 -32.16
N ASN A 452 7.71 -11.57 -31.72
CA ASN A 452 7.30 -10.25 -32.23
C ASN A 452 8.28 -9.62 -33.23
N GLY A 453 9.25 -10.37 -33.76
CA GLY A 453 10.22 -9.85 -34.74
C GLY A 453 11.44 -9.16 -34.13
N GLY A 454 11.82 -9.51 -32.89
CA GLY A 454 13.10 -9.18 -32.30
C GLY A 454 13.08 -8.06 -31.27
N THR A 455 11.93 -7.60 -30.77
CA THR A 455 11.85 -6.44 -29.85
C THR A 455 11.48 -6.86 -28.43
N LEU A 456 12.26 -6.47 -27.43
CA LEU A 456 11.88 -6.66 -26.03
C LEU A 456 10.99 -5.50 -25.57
N TYR A 457 9.72 -5.77 -25.33
CA TYR A 457 8.79 -4.83 -24.70
C TYR A 457 8.85 -4.94 -23.17
N GLU A 458 8.60 -3.83 -22.48
CA GLU A 458 8.46 -3.77 -21.03
C GLU A 458 7.21 -4.58 -20.62
N PRO A 459 7.35 -5.71 -19.90
CA PRO A 459 6.19 -6.46 -19.43
C PRO A 459 5.36 -5.60 -18.48
N ARG A 460 4.06 -5.51 -18.72
CA ARG A 460 3.15 -4.70 -17.91
C ARG A 460 1.84 -5.41 -17.63
N VAL A 461 1.30 -5.11 -16.47
CA VAL A 461 -0.04 -5.48 -16.01
C VAL A 461 -0.97 -4.27 -16.00
N VAL A 462 -0.47 -3.06 -15.76
CA VAL A 462 -1.31 -1.85 -15.75
C VAL A 462 -1.46 -1.27 -17.15
N ARG A 463 -2.71 -1.19 -17.61
CA ARG A 463 -3.08 -0.66 -18.93
C ARG A 463 -3.50 0.81 -18.86
N ALA A 464 -4.23 1.20 -17.82
CA ALA A 464 -4.67 2.58 -17.63
C ALA A 464 -4.97 2.90 -16.16
N PHE A 465 -4.95 4.20 -15.83
CA PHE A 465 -5.48 4.76 -14.60
C PHE A 465 -6.78 5.50 -14.92
N ILE A 466 -7.82 5.28 -14.11
CA ILE A 466 -9.13 5.89 -14.30
C ILE A 466 -9.41 6.81 -13.11
N ARG A 467 -9.56 8.10 -13.39
CA ARG A 467 -9.84 9.14 -12.39
C ARG A 467 -10.97 10.03 -12.88
N ASN A 468 -12.06 10.11 -12.12
CA ASN A 468 -13.23 10.94 -12.44
C ASN A 468 -13.75 10.74 -13.88
N GLY A 469 -13.78 9.48 -14.34
CA GLY A 469 -14.18 9.12 -15.72
C GLY A 469 -13.13 9.38 -16.80
N ARG A 470 -12.00 10.05 -16.48
CA ARG A 470 -10.87 10.21 -17.40
C ARG A 470 -9.96 8.98 -17.33
N ARG A 471 -9.69 8.39 -18.48
CA ARG A 471 -8.80 7.24 -18.66
C ARG A 471 -7.42 7.70 -19.14
N GLU A 472 -6.40 7.58 -18.28
CA GLU A 472 -4.98 7.83 -18.56
C GLU A 472 -4.30 6.52 -18.96
N LEU A 473 -3.97 6.37 -20.24
CA LEU A 473 -3.30 5.17 -20.76
C LEU A 473 -1.84 5.10 -20.32
N VAL A 474 -1.38 3.91 -19.94
CA VAL A 474 0.04 3.62 -19.77
C VAL A 474 0.62 3.29 -21.15
N PRO A 475 1.63 4.04 -21.63
CA PRO A 475 2.19 3.82 -22.97
C PRO A 475 2.87 2.46 -23.08
N VAL A 476 2.81 1.85 -24.26
CA VAL A 476 3.63 0.66 -24.58
C VAL A 476 5.07 1.13 -24.71
N LYS A 477 6.00 0.47 -24.03
CA LYS A 477 7.42 0.83 -24.05
C LYS A 477 8.24 -0.32 -24.60
N SER A 478 8.93 -0.06 -25.71
CA SER A 478 9.99 -0.93 -26.21
C SER A 478 11.27 -0.66 -25.41
N LEU A 479 11.83 -1.67 -24.77
CA LEU A 479 13.07 -1.52 -24.00
C LEU A 479 14.29 -1.51 -24.93
N ARG A 480 14.35 -2.43 -25.90
CA ARG A 480 15.44 -2.58 -26.86
C ARG A 480 15.13 -3.62 -27.93
N ARG A 481 15.91 -3.62 -29.02
CA ARG A 481 15.95 -4.71 -30.00
C ARG A 481 16.89 -5.83 -29.53
N THR A 482 16.37 -7.05 -29.39
CA THR A 482 17.11 -8.26 -29.02
C THR A 482 17.88 -8.85 -30.19
N VAL A 483 17.25 -8.93 -31.35
CA VAL A 483 17.80 -9.41 -32.64
C VAL A 483 17.12 -8.71 -33.82
N SER A 484 17.66 -8.86 -35.02
CA SER A 484 17.04 -8.41 -36.26
C SER A 484 15.71 -9.14 -36.55
N PRO A 485 14.79 -8.54 -37.33
CA PRO A 485 13.57 -9.22 -37.76
C PRO A 485 13.85 -10.51 -38.53
N GLU A 486 14.94 -10.56 -39.31
CA GLU A 486 15.35 -11.71 -40.11
C GLU A 486 15.79 -12.88 -39.21
N THR A 487 16.62 -12.60 -38.20
CA THR A 487 17.00 -13.59 -37.19
C THR A 487 15.79 -14.07 -36.40
N ALA A 488 14.88 -13.16 -36.00
CA ALA A 488 13.67 -13.53 -35.27
C ALA A 488 12.73 -14.43 -36.10
N ALA A 489 12.57 -14.15 -37.40
CA ALA A 489 11.78 -14.97 -38.31
C ALA A 489 12.39 -16.37 -38.48
N THR A 490 13.71 -16.44 -38.68
CA THR A 490 14.44 -17.72 -38.76
C THR A 490 14.27 -18.54 -37.47
N MET A 491 14.44 -17.89 -36.32
CA MET A 491 14.30 -18.54 -35.02
C MET A 491 12.86 -18.98 -34.76
N THR A 492 11.86 -18.22 -35.24
CA THR A 492 10.44 -18.62 -35.16
C THR A 492 10.21 -19.93 -35.92
N GLY A 493 10.70 -20.06 -37.15
CA GLY A 493 10.59 -21.31 -37.92
C GLY A 493 11.27 -22.50 -37.24
N ILE A 494 12.45 -22.29 -36.63
CA ILE A 494 13.11 -23.35 -35.86
C ILE A 494 12.27 -23.75 -34.64
N MET A 495 11.64 -22.80 -33.94
CA MET A 495 10.78 -23.09 -32.79
C MET A 495 9.48 -23.80 -33.20
N GLU A 496 8.92 -23.52 -34.37
CA GLU A 496 7.81 -24.30 -34.95
C GLU A 496 8.25 -25.75 -35.21
N ALA A 497 9.44 -25.96 -35.77
CA ALA A 497 10.00 -27.29 -35.99
C ALA A 497 10.21 -28.09 -34.69
N VAL A 498 10.49 -27.43 -33.55
CA VAL A 498 10.56 -28.08 -32.22
C VAL A 498 9.20 -28.70 -31.84
N VAL A 499 8.09 -28.03 -32.18
CA VAL A 499 6.73 -28.54 -31.94
C VAL A 499 6.36 -29.62 -32.94
N ASP A 500 6.73 -29.47 -34.22
CA ASP A 500 6.34 -30.42 -35.26
C ASP A 500 7.08 -31.75 -35.20
N ARG A 501 8.39 -31.73 -34.92
CA ARG A 501 9.27 -32.93 -35.03
C ARG A 501 10.33 -33.02 -33.93
N GLY A 502 10.25 -32.15 -32.93
CA GLY A 502 11.20 -32.04 -31.84
C GLY A 502 10.67 -32.58 -30.51
N THR A 503 11.07 -31.92 -29.42
CA THR A 503 10.78 -32.35 -28.05
C THR A 503 9.43 -31.85 -27.52
N ALA A 504 8.69 -31.04 -28.28
CA ALA A 504 7.46 -30.39 -27.83
C ALA A 504 6.20 -30.82 -28.62
N THR A 505 6.18 -32.04 -29.15
CA THR A 505 5.06 -32.55 -29.99
C THR A 505 3.72 -32.60 -29.26
N ALA A 506 3.72 -32.72 -27.92
CA ALA A 506 2.52 -32.65 -27.11
C ALA A 506 1.86 -31.25 -27.09
N ALA A 507 2.58 -30.20 -27.51
CA ALA A 507 2.08 -28.83 -27.57
C ALA A 507 1.51 -28.44 -28.94
N LYS A 508 1.43 -29.39 -29.88
CA LYS A 508 0.87 -29.15 -31.21
C LYS A 508 -0.65 -28.92 -31.12
N ILE A 509 -1.12 -27.82 -31.72
CA ILE A 509 -2.53 -27.41 -31.74
C ILE A 509 -3.18 -27.85 -33.04
#